data_AF-A0A2G6B5V2-F1
#
_entry.id   AF-A0A2G6B5V2-F1
#
_cell.length_a   1.000
_cell.length_b   1.000
_cell.length_c   1.000
_cell.angle_alpha   90.00
_cell.angle_beta   90.00
_cell.angle_gamma   90.00
#
_symmetry.space_group_name_H-M   'P 1'
#
loop_
_entity.id
_entity.type
_entity.pdbx_description
1 polymer ?
#
loop_
_entity_poly.entity_id
_entity_poly.type
_entity_poly.pdbx_seq_one_letter_code
_entity_poly.pdbx_strand_id
1 'polypeptide(L)'
;MLYYKVWYDAVFRLKNRILIAALPATETDRVVVKLQEAFPQFEARDSILSTSFDNTNPILHPATTIFNTGIIESNTEWHFYVDGFTPSIGKYVQEMDEERLAIGKALGLDLLSCLEQMEVEYDVVKETLAESVSSNPVYQDIGGQHTLETRYLTEDIPMGLIPFIELGNMLGLPTIRMQTAATIGQLLLGRSLMEDARTLEALGLKGMTVEEILEIMHMSRK
;
A
#
# COMPACT_ATOMS: atom_id res chain seq x y z
N MET A 1 -18.97 -30.17 -4.80
CA MET A 1 -17.63 -30.19 -4.15
C MET A 1 -16.50 -30.54 -5.12
N LEU A 2 -16.60 -30.15 -6.42
CA LEU A 2 -15.63 -30.49 -7.47
C LEU A 2 -15.10 -29.27 -8.24
N TYR A 3 -15.64 -28.07 -8.01
CA TYR A 3 -15.24 -26.85 -8.73
C TYR A 3 -14.07 -26.08 -8.11
N TYR A 4 -13.72 -26.35 -6.84
CA TYR A 4 -12.66 -25.62 -6.14
C TYR A 4 -11.24 -26.10 -6.49
N LYS A 5 -11.07 -27.29 -7.07
CA LYS A 5 -9.74 -27.90 -7.23
C LYS A 5 -8.92 -27.34 -8.40
N VAL A 6 -9.57 -26.73 -9.39
CA VAL A 6 -8.90 -26.33 -10.65
C VAL A 6 -8.20 -24.96 -10.55
N TRP A 7 -8.58 -24.11 -9.58
CA TRP A 7 -8.01 -22.77 -9.44
C TRP A 7 -6.72 -22.73 -8.61
N TYR A 8 -6.47 -23.73 -7.75
CA TYR A 8 -5.31 -23.72 -6.85
C TYR A 8 -3.97 -23.93 -7.56
N ASP A 9 -3.95 -24.56 -8.74
CA ASP A 9 -2.70 -24.88 -9.43
C ASP A 9 -1.96 -23.63 -9.98
N ALA A 10 -2.61 -22.45 -9.99
CA ALA A 10 -2.02 -21.16 -10.35
C ALA A 10 -1.91 -20.17 -9.17
N VAL A 11 -2.34 -20.57 -7.97
CA VAL A 11 -2.32 -19.72 -6.77
C VAL A 11 -1.15 -20.15 -5.90
N PHE A 12 -0.06 -19.37 -5.92
CA PHE A 12 1.13 -19.65 -5.11
C PHE A 12 0.84 -19.64 -3.61
N ARG A 13 0.03 -18.67 -3.14
CA ARG A 13 -0.40 -18.58 -1.74
C ARG A 13 -1.68 -17.74 -1.60
N LEU A 14 -2.45 -18.02 -0.56
CA LEU A 14 -3.55 -17.17 -0.13
C LEU A 14 -3.11 -16.36 1.10
N LYS A 15 -3.47 -15.08 1.14
CA LYS A 15 -3.32 -14.28 2.36
C LYS A 15 -4.19 -14.86 3.47
N ASN A 16 -3.77 -14.70 4.73
CA ASN A 16 -4.56 -15.10 5.89
C ASN A 16 -5.80 -14.20 6.07
N ARG A 17 -5.72 -12.93 5.67
CA ARG A 17 -6.82 -11.96 5.69
C ARG A 17 -6.75 -10.96 4.52
N ILE A 18 -7.90 -10.40 4.14
CA ILE A 18 -8.02 -9.28 3.19
C ILE A 18 -9.11 -8.33 3.69
N LEU A 19 -8.80 -7.05 3.85
CA LEU A 19 -9.77 -6.07 4.33
C LEU A 19 -10.68 -5.57 3.22
N ILE A 20 -11.97 -5.40 3.53
CA ILE A 20 -12.99 -4.90 2.60
C ILE A 20 -13.87 -3.86 3.28
N ALA A 21 -14.13 -2.77 2.57
CA ALA A 21 -15.12 -1.77 2.92
C ALA A 21 -15.84 -1.30 1.64
N ALA A 22 -17.11 -0.94 1.77
CA ALA A 22 -17.91 -0.37 0.69
C ALA A 22 -18.18 1.12 0.90
N LEU A 23 -18.56 1.81 -0.18
CA LEU A 23 -19.15 3.14 -0.13
C LEU A 23 -20.52 3.09 -0.81
N PRO A 24 -21.64 3.31 -0.09
CA PRO A 24 -21.73 3.67 1.32
C PRO A 24 -21.33 2.52 2.27
N ALA A 25 -20.84 2.85 3.47
CA ALA A 25 -20.32 1.90 4.46
C ALA A 25 -21.37 0.87 4.95
N THR A 26 -22.66 1.17 4.79
CA THR A 26 -23.78 0.23 5.06
C THR A 26 -23.72 -1.05 4.25
N GLU A 27 -23.11 -0.99 3.06
CA GLU A 27 -23.08 -2.10 2.12
C GLU A 27 -21.94 -3.08 2.42
N THR A 28 -21.02 -2.75 3.33
CA THR A 28 -19.83 -3.56 3.61
C THR A 28 -20.21 -4.99 3.99
N ASP A 29 -21.14 -5.17 4.93
CA ASP A 29 -21.55 -6.51 5.40
C ASP A 29 -22.13 -7.34 4.26
N ARG A 30 -22.97 -6.73 3.39
CA ARG A 30 -23.54 -7.41 2.23
C ARG A 30 -22.46 -7.83 1.22
N VAL A 31 -21.47 -6.96 0.97
CA VAL A 31 -20.36 -7.22 0.05
C VAL A 31 -19.47 -8.34 0.60
N VAL A 32 -19.10 -8.28 1.89
CA VAL A 32 -18.24 -9.29 2.54
C VAL A 32 -18.90 -10.66 2.51
N VAL A 33 -20.18 -10.77 2.88
CA VAL A 33 -20.92 -12.04 2.81
C VAL A 33 -20.86 -12.63 1.40
N LYS A 34 -21.01 -11.80 0.37
CA LYS A 34 -20.98 -12.26 -1.02
C LYS A 34 -19.60 -12.72 -1.46
N LEU A 35 -18.55 -12.03 -1.05
CA LEU A 35 -17.16 -12.38 -1.36
C LEU A 35 -16.70 -13.64 -0.59
N GLN A 36 -17.17 -13.82 0.65
CA GLN A 36 -16.87 -14.98 1.49
C GLN A 36 -17.46 -16.30 0.95
N GLU A 37 -18.45 -16.26 0.04
CA GLU A 37 -18.89 -17.44 -0.70
C GLU A 37 -17.75 -18.05 -1.56
N ALA A 38 -16.81 -17.22 -2.02
CA ALA A 38 -15.66 -17.63 -2.81
C ALA A 38 -14.38 -17.77 -1.97
N PHE A 39 -14.10 -16.81 -1.09
CA PHE A 39 -12.88 -16.75 -0.29
C PHE A 39 -13.17 -16.29 1.16
N PRO A 40 -12.99 -17.16 2.17
CA PRO A 40 -13.38 -16.83 3.56
C PRO A 40 -12.51 -15.76 4.24
N GLN A 41 -11.39 -15.35 3.64
CA GLN A 41 -10.40 -14.44 4.25
C GLN A 41 -10.81 -12.96 4.24
N PHE A 42 -11.92 -12.61 3.60
CA PHE A 42 -12.38 -11.22 3.57
C PHE A 42 -12.93 -10.79 4.93
N GLU A 43 -12.43 -9.66 5.45
CA GLU A 43 -12.84 -9.05 6.72
C GLU A 43 -13.46 -7.67 6.47
N ALA A 44 -14.61 -7.43 7.08
CA ALA A 44 -15.26 -6.12 7.04
C ALA A 44 -14.43 -5.05 7.76
N ARG A 45 -14.46 -3.82 7.22
CA ARG A 45 -13.97 -2.61 7.87
C ARG A 45 -14.99 -1.47 7.77
N ASP A 46 -14.90 -0.55 8.72
CA ASP A 46 -15.92 0.49 8.93
C ASP A 46 -15.92 1.59 7.86
N SER A 47 -14.83 1.74 7.12
CA SER A 47 -14.72 2.75 6.06
C SER A 47 -13.70 2.37 5.00
N ILE A 48 -13.88 2.93 3.80
CA ILE A 48 -12.93 2.77 2.69
C ILE A 48 -11.56 3.41 2.98
N LEU A 49 -11.48 4.33 3.95
CA LEU A 49 -10.19 4.85 4.43
C LEU A 49 -9.35 3.74 5.06
N SER A 50 -9.97 2.87 5.86
CA SER A 50 -9.26 1.74 6.49
C SER A 50 -8.59 0.86 5.44
N THR A 51 -9.32 0.47 4.39
CA THR A 51 -8.78 -0.35 3.30
C THR A 51 -7.78 0.39 2.41
N SER A 52 -7.99 1.70 2.20
CA SER A 52 -7.07 2.51 1.39
C SER A 52 -5.71 2.68 2.07
N PHE A 53 -5.71 2.84 3.40
CA PHE A 53 -4.49 2.97 4.19
C PHE A 53 -3.84 1.62 4.53
N ASP A 54 -4.59 0.51 4.55
CA ASP A 54 -4.04 -0.83 4.76
C ASP A 54 -3.19 -1.31 3.57
N ASN A 55 -3.35 -0.69 2.39
CA ASN A 55 -2.49 -0.94 1.24
C ASN A 55 -1.06 -0.45 1.49
N THR A 56 -0.14 -1.41 1.66
CA THR A 56 1.28 -1.15 1.91
C THR A 56 2.13 -1.03 0.66
N ASN A 57 1.60 -1.36 -0.53
CA ASN A 57 2.36 -1.27 -1.79
C ASN A 57 2.96 0.13 -2.04
N PRO A 58 2.22 1.25 -1.85
CA PRO A 58 2.78 2.58 -2.03
C PRO A 58 3.92 2.92 -1.07
N ILE A 59 4.01 2.22 0.06
CA ILE A 59 5.10 2.37 1.01
C ILE A 59 6.29 1.49 0.61
N LEU A 60 6.04 0.23 0.27
CA LEU A 60 7.09 -0.75 -0.01
C LEU A 60 7.77 -0.56 -1.37
N HIS A 61 7.03 -0.12 -2.39
CA HIS A 61 7.51 -0.21 -3.77
C HIS A 61 8.30 1.00 -4.29
N PRO A 62 7.81 2.25 -4.17
CA PRO A 62 8.43 3.38 -4.87
C PRO A 62 9.85 3.67 -4.40
N ALA A 63 10.07 3.80 -3.08
CA ALA A 63 11.38 4.10 -2.51
C ALA A 63 12.38 2.96 -2.78
N THR A 64 11.96 1.71 -2.60
CA THR A 64 12.79 0.53 -2.91
C THR A 64 13.19 0.50 -4.38
N THR A 65 12.26 0.78 -5.29
CA THR A 65 12.53 0.86 -6.73
C THR A 65 13.54 1.96 -7.04
N ILE A 66 13.33 3.16 -6.52
CA ILE A 66 14.19 4.33 -6.75
C ILE A 66 15.63 4.05 -6.29
N PHE A 67 15.81 3.52 -5.08
CA PHE A 67 17.15 3.26 -4.54
C PHE A 67 17.88 2.10 -5.22
N ASN A 68 17.16 1.27 -5.97
CA ASN A 68 17.71 0.17 -6.76
C ASN A 68 17.81 0.50 -8.26
N THR A 69 17.69 1.77 -8.68
CA THR A 69 17.77 2.18 -10.10
C THR A 69 19.00 1.60 -10.82
N GLY A 70 20.16 1.60 -10.17
CA GLY A 70 21.39 1.08 -10.77
C GLY A 70 21.36 -0.41 -11.10
N ILE A 71 20.70 -1.24 -10.28
CA ILE A 71 20.55 -2.67 -10.58
C ILE A 71 19.42 -2.90 -11.60
N ILE A 72 18.33 -2.12 -11.52
CA ILE A 72 17.20 -2.15 -12.46
C ILE A 72 17.64 -1.88 -13.89
N GLU A 73 18.50 -0.87 -14.11
CA GLU A 73 19.00 -0.52 -15.44
C GLU A 73 20.25 -1.33 -15.85
N SER A 74 20.67 -2.28 -15.01
CA SER A 74 21.71 -3.25 -15.36
C SER A 74 21.11 -4.52 -15.98
N ASN A 75 21.97 -5.39 -16.50
CA ASN A 75 21.57 -6.73 -16.96
C ASN A 75 21.65 -7.78 -15.84
N THR A 76 21.62 -7.36 -14.58
CA THR A 76 21.75 -8.25 -13.42
C THR A 76 20.38 -8.78 -13.02
N GLU A 77 20.24 -10.09 -12.97
CA GLU A 77 19.08 -10.74 -12.34
C GLU A 77 19.09 -10.46 -10.84
N TRP A 78 17.93 -10.08 -10.31
CA TRP A 78 17.80 -9.71 -8.90
C TRP A 78 16.38 -9.99 -8.40
N HIS A 79 16.21 -10.11 -7.08
CA HIS A 79 14.93 -10.33 -6.42
C HIS A 79 14.51 -9.05 -5.72
N PHE A 80 13.30 -8.57 -6.04
CA PHE A 80 12.85 -7.25 -5.61
C PHE A 80 12.90 -7.07 -4.09
N TYR A 81 12.37 -8.04 -3.36
CA TYR A 81 12.24 -7.97 -1.91
C TYR A 81 13.50 -8.46 -1.16
N VAL A 82 14.17 -9.49 -1.67
CA VAL A 82 15.36 -10.06 -1.00
C VAL A 82 16.58 -9.15 -1.19
N ASP A 83 16.84 -8.71 -2.41
CA ASP A 83 18.00 -7.88 -2.73
C ASP A 83 17.72 -6.38 -2.54
N GLY A 84 16.46 -5.96 -2.76
CA GLY A 84 16.09 -4.53 -2.74
C GLY A 84 15.93 -3.93 -1.35
N PHE A 85 15.64 -4.71 -0.32
CA PHE A 85 15.43 -4.25 1.06
C PHE A 85 16.70 -4.35 1.91
N THR A 86 17.78 -3.69 1.48
CA THR A 86 18.98 -3.54 2.32
C THR A 86 18.69 -2.72 3.58
N PRO A 87 19.52 -2.82 4.66
CA PRO A 87 19.20 -2.19 5.95
C PRO A 87 18.85 -0.69 5.89
N SER A 88 19.60 0.09 5.11
CA SER A 88 19.32 1.52 4.95
C SER A 88 18.05 1.81 4.15
N ILE A 89 17.77 1.00 3.12
CA ILE A 89 16.55 1.12 2.30
C ILE A 89 15.33 0.74 3.14
N GLY A 90 15.37 -0.41 3.82
CA GLY A 90 14.29 -0.85 4.70
C GLY A 90 14.03 0.13 5.84
N LYS A 91 15.08 0.74 6.42
CA LYS A 91 14.90 1.82 7.41
C LYS A 91 14.20 3.04 6.82
N TYR A 92 14.59 3.49 5.63
CA TYR A 92 13.90 4.61 4.95
C TYR A 92 12.42 4.27 4.72
N VAL A 93 12.12 3.07 4.24
CA VAL A 93 10.75 2.62 3.98
C VAL A 93 9.94 2.52 5.28
N GLN A 94 10.56 2.06 6.37
CA GLN A 94 9.91 2.01 7.68
C GLN A 94 9.60 3.42 8.22
N GLU A 95 10.52 4.38 8.08
CA GLU A 95 10.24 5.79 8.45
C GLU A 95 9.18 6.41 7.53
N MET A 96 9.11 6.00 6.27
CA MET A 96 8.04 6.43 5.35
C MET A 96 6.68 5.84 5.76
N ASP A 97 6.67 4.63 6.31
CA ASP A 97 5.48 4.01 6.90
C ASP A 97 5.00 4.76 8.14
N GLU A 98 5.92 5.28 8.96
CA GLU A 98 5.56 6.12 10.12
C GLU A 98 4.80 7.39 9.70
N GLU A 99 5.10 7.98 8.54
CA GLU A 99 4.32 9.09 7.98
C GLU A 99 2.89 8.65 7.64
N ARG A 100 2.72 7.48 7.01
CA ARG A 100 1.40 6.89 6.71
C ARG A 100 0.60 6.63 7.99
N LEU A 101 1.24 6.06 9.01
CA LEU A 101 0.61 5.78 10.31
C LEU A 101 0.21 7.06 11.04
N ALA A 102 1.03 8.11 10.98
CA ALA A 102 0.71 9.41 11.57
C ALA A 102 -0.54 10.03 10.91
N ILE A 103 -0.64 9.97 9.59
CA ILE A 103 -1.83 10.42 8.85
C ILE A 103 -3.05 9.59 9.26
N GLY A 104 -2.94 8.26 9.24
CA GLY A 104 -4.03 7.37 9.62
C GLY A 104 -4.54 7.65 11.04
N LYS A 105 -3.63 7.82 12.00
CA LYS A 105 -3.96 8.16 13.38
C LYS A 105 -4.71 9.49 13.49
N ALA A 106 -4.29 10.51 12.74
CA ALA A 106 -4.98 11.81 12.71
C ALA A 106 -6.39 11.72 12.09
N LEU A 107 -6.64 10.72 11.23
CA LEU A 107 -7.96 10.37 10.70
C LEU A 107 -8.73 9.39 11.59
N GLY A 108 -8.23 9.04 12.78
CA GLY A 108 -8.88 8.13 13.71
C GLY A 108 -8.81 6.64 13.30
N LEU A 109 -7.89 6.27 12.40
CA LEU A 109 -7.69 4.90 11.96
C LEU A 109 -6.70 4.17 12.89
N ASP A 110 -6.98 2.89 13.14
CA ASP A 110 -6.05 1.96 13.78
C ASP A 110 -5.39 1.10 12.70
N LEU A 111 -4.17 1.49 12.32
CA LEU A 111 -3.42 0.89 11.22
C LEU A 111 -2.28 0.05 11.77
N LEU A 112 -2.09 -1.14 11.20
CA LEU A 112 -0.85 -1.89 11.38
C LEU A 112 0.27 -1.22 10.56
N SER A 113 1.45 -1.16 11.14
CA SER A 113 2.68 -0.88 10.39
C SER A 113 2.95 -1.97 9.36
N CYS A 114 3.76 -1.66 8.35
CA CYS A 114 4.24 -2.64 7.38
C CYS A 114 4.95 -3.82 8.08
N LEU A 115 5.66 -3.56 9.19
CA LEU A 115 6.32 -4.58 9.99
C LEU A 115 5.30 -5.50 10.68
N GLU A 116 4.30 -4.94 11.35
CA GLU A 116 3.23 -5.71 12.00
C GLU A 116 2.37 -6.48 10.98
N GLN A 117 2.16 -5.93 9.77
CA GLN A 117 1.49 -6.67 8.70
C GLN A 117 2.28 -7.90 8.25
N MET A 118 3.62 -7.88 8.24
CA MET A 118 4.42 -9.07 7.92
C MET A 118 4.17 -10.20 8.94
N GLU A 119 4.00 -9.84 10.21
CA GLU A 119 3.64 -10.80 11.26
C GLU A 119 2.21 -11.33 11.05
N VAL A 120 1.21 -10.45 10.93
CA VAL A 120 -0.21 -10.83 10.90
C VAL A 120 -0.61 -11.53 9.60
N GLU A 121 -0.06 -11.13 8.45
CA GLU A 121 -0.47 -11.65 7.14
C GLU A 121 0.38 -12.82 6.65
N TYR A 122 1.64 -12.91 7.11
CA TYR A 122 2.62 -13.87 6.58
C TYR A 122 3.31 -14.72 7.65
N ASP A 123 3.01 -14.52 8.94
CA ASP A 123 3.64 -15.21 10.08
C ASP A 123 5.17 -14.98 10.16
N VAL A 124 5.63 -13.80 9.74
CA VAL A 124 7.06 -13.42 9.75
C VAL A 124 7.34 -12.41 10.85
N VAL A 125 8.12 -12.82 11.84
CA VAL A 125 8.50 -11.96 12.98
C VAL A 125 10.01 -11.69 12.96
N LYS A 126 10.40 -10.42 12.78
CA LYS A 126 11.78 -9.93 12.84
C LYS A 126 11.84 -8.56 13.55
N GLU A 127 13.05 -8.09 13.83
CA GLU A 127 13.26 -6.80 14.49
C GLU A 127 13.06 -5.61 13.54
N THR A 128 13.34 -5.80 12.25
CA THR A 128 13.28 -4.72 11.26
C THR A 128 12.40 -5.08 10.06
N LEU A 129 11.88 -4.05 9.37
CA LEU A 129 11.14 -4.25 8.12
C LEU A 129 12.02 -4.90 7.04
N ALA A 130 13.29 -4.51 6.96
CA ALA A 130 14.25 -5.07 6.00
C ALA A 130 14.37 -6.59 6.16
N GLU A 131 14.56 -7.07 7.39
CA GLU A 131 14.66 -8.51 7.68
C GLU A 131 13.32 -9.22 7.46
N SER A 132 12.20 -8.62 7.87
CA SER A 132 10.89 -9.24 7.69
C SER A 132 10.56 -9.44 6.21
N VAL A 133 10.80 -8.44 5.38
CA VAL A 133 10.54 -8.51 3.94
C VAL A 133 11.50 -9.48 3.25
N SER A 134 12.80 -9.34 3.47
CA SER A 134 13.81 -10.18 2.80
C SER A 134 13.78 -11.66 3.23
N SER A 135 13.27 -11.97 4.42
CA SER A 135 13.11 -13.35 4.91
C SER A 135 11.72 -13.95 4.69
N ASN A 136 10.77 -13.19 4.12
CA ASN A 136 9.43 -13.70 3.86
C ASN A 136 9.49 -14.79 2.77
N PRO A 137 9.05 -16.03 3.06
CA PRO A 137 9.09 -17.13 2.09
C PRO A 137 8.31 -16.85 0.80
N VAL A 138 7.26 -16.01 0.85
CA VAL A 138 6.45 -15.65 -0.32
C VAL A 138 7.23 -14.77 -1.30
N TYR A 139 8.21 -14.03 -0.80
CA TYR A 139 8.92 -13.01 -1.56
C TYR A 139 10.23 -13.49 -2.18
N GLN A 140 10.67 -14.72 -1.85
CA GLN A 140 11.98 -15.24 -2.25
C GLN A 140 12.14 -15.33 -3.78
N ASP A 141 11.08 -15.71 -4.49
CA ASP A 141 11.12 -15.93 -5.94
C ASP A 141 10.59 -14.74 -6.75
N ILE A 142 10.34 -13.58 -6.12
CA ILE A 142 9.82 -12.41 -6.82
C ILE A 142 10.99 -11.65 -7.47
N GLY A 143 11.17 -11.91 -8.77
CA GLY A 143 12.13 -11.19 -9.62
C GLY A 143 11.85 -9.69 -9.65
N GLY A 144 12.92 -8.90 -9.63
CA GLY A 144 12.86 -7.46 -9.78
C GLY A 144 12.71 -7.02 -11.24
N GLN A 145 12.13 -5.85 -11.44
CA GLN A 145 12.00 -5.25 -12.77
C GLN A 145 13.35 -4.84 -13.37
N HIS A 146 13.39 -4.77 -14.70
CA HIS A 146 14.53 -4.28 -15.50
C HIS A 146 14.26 -2.94 -16.19
N THR A 147 13.24 -2.21 -15.72
CA THR A 147 12.91 -0.87 -16.19
C THR A 147 12.26 -0.07 -15.08
N LEU A 148 12.50 1.24 -15.08
CA LEU A 148 11.80 2.18 -14.20
C LEU A 148 10.35 2.42 -14.66
N GLU A 149 10.00 2.08 -15.90
CA GLU A 149 8.62 2.08 -16.39
C GLU A 149 7.86 0.87 -15.82
N THR A 150 7.69 0.85 -14.51
CA THR A 150 7.03 -0.20 -13.72
C THR A 150 5.87 0.39 -12.93
N ARG A 151 4.83 -0.42 -12.67
CA ARG A 151 3.69 -0.04 -11.81
C ARG A 151 4.12 0.38 -10.39
N TYR A 152 5.27 -0.10 -9.93
CA TYR A 152 5.86 0.34 -8.65
C TYR A 152 6.16 1.84 -8.59
N LEU A 153 6.28 2.50 -9.75
CA LEU A 153 6.31 3.96 -9.86
C LEU A 153 5.03 4.50 -10.50
N THR A 154 4.62 3.94 -11.65
CA THR A 154 3.54 4.52 -12.47
C THR A 154 2.14 4.33 -11.90
N GLU A 155 1.94 3.41 -10.95
CA GLU A 155 0.68 3.21 -10.23
C GLU A 155 0.81 3.65 -8.76
N ASP A 156 1.82 3.12 -8.06
CA ASP A 156 1.94 3.29 -6.61
C ASP A 156 2.25 4.74 -6.18
N ILE A 157 2.89 5.56 -7.02
CA ILE A 157 3.05 6.99 -6.77
C ILE A 157 1.71 7.73 -6.92
N PRO A 158 1.09 7.80 -8.12
CA PRO A 158 -0.11 8.61 -8.33
C PRO A 158 -1.34 8.10 -7.56
N MET A 159 -1.46 6.79 -7.35
CA MET A 159 -2.63 6.17 -6.73
C MET A 159 -2.48 5.96 -5.22
N GLY A 160 -1.27 6.11 -4.69
CA GLY A 160 -0.93 5.78 -3.30
C GLY A 160 -0.16 6.89 -2.58
N LEU A 161 1.08 7.19 -2.99
CA LEU A 161 1.86 8.23 -2.32
C LEU A 161 1.22 9.62 -2.43
N ILE A 162 0.75 10.02 -3.60
CA ILE A 162 0.12 11.33 -3.80
C ILE A 162 -1.10 11.55 -2.89
N PRO A 163 -2.11 10.64 -2.83
CA PRO A 163 -3.22 10.83 -1.89
C PRO A 163 -2.77 10.89 -0.42
N PHE A 164 -1.76 10.12 0.01
CA PHE A 164 -1.22 10.22 1.37
C PHE A 164 -0.55 11.58 1.63
N ILE A 165 0.25 12.07 0.68
CA ILE A 165 0.91 13.38 0.76
C ILE A 165 -0.14 14.50 0.87
N GLU A 166 -1.18 14.46 0.03
CA GLU A 166 -2.24 15.46 0.04
C GLU A 166 -3.03 15.46 1.37
N LEU A 167 -3.35 14.28 1.90
CA LEU A 167 -3.98 14.15 3.22
C LEU A 167 -3.06 14.65 4.35
N GLY A 168 -1.76 14.33 4.28
CA GLY A 168 -0.76 14.84 5.22
C GLY A 168 -0.68 16.37 5.20
N ASN A 169 -0.65 16.99 4.02
CA ASN A 169 -0.67 18.44 3.86
C ASN A 169 -1.93 19.07 4.45
N MET A 170 -3.10 18.48 4.18
CA MET A 170 -4.38 18.93 4.74
C MET A 170 -4.40 18.87 6.28
N LEU A 171 -3.75 17.86 6.86
CA LEU A 171 -3.64 17.66 8.31
C LEU A 171 -2.48 18.42 8.96
N GLY A 172 -1.64 19.10 8.18
CA GLY A 172 -0.43 19.77 8.68
C GLY A 172 0.65 18.80 9.18
N LEU A 173 0.66 17.56 8.69
CA LEU A 173 1.63 16.53 9.05
C LEU A 173 2.77 16.46 8.01
N PRO A 174 4.02 16.29 8.45
CA PRO A 174 5.14 16.14 7.52
C PRO A 174 5.06 14.79 6.80
N THR A 175 5.26 14.81 5.49
CA THR A 175 5.35 13.60 4.64
C THR A 175 6.62 13.64 3.77
N ILE A 176 7.75 14.01 4.39
CA ILE A 176 8.98 14.35 3.68
C ILE A 176 9.56 13.14 2.93
N ARG A 177 9.49 11.93 3.50
CA ARG A 177 9.96 10.70 2.87
C ARG A 177 9.09 10.37 1.66
N MET A 178 7.76 10.36 1.83
CA MET A 178 6.83 10.12 0.72
C MET A 178 7.00 11.18 -0.40
N GLN A 179 7.10 12.46 -0.07
CA GLN A 179 7.30 13.54 -1.04
C GLN A 179 8.63 13.41 -1.79
N THR A 180 9.70 13.04 -1.07
CA THR A 180 11.02 12.82 -1.67
C THR A 180 10.98 11.67 -2.66
N ALA A 181 10.39 10.52 -2.28
CA ALA A 181 10.24 9.38 -3.17
C ALA A 181 9.39 9.72 -4.41
N ALA A 182 8.22 10.36 -4.22
CA ALA A 182 7.35 10.76 -5.33
C ALA A 182 8.04 11.74 -6.30
N THR A 183 8.84 12.67 -5.78
CA THR A 183 9.58 13.65 -6.58
C THR A 183 10.70 12.99 -7.37
N ILE A 184 11.54 12.16 -6.72
CA ILE A 184 12.63 11.47 -7.40
C ILE A 184 12.06 10.50 -8.46
N GLY A 185 10.98 9.78 -8.17
CA GLY A 185 10.34 8.88 -9.13
C GLY A 185 9.89 9.60 -10.41
N GLN A 186 9.24 10.76 -10.29
CA GLN A 186 8.85 11.58 -11.44
C GLN A 186 10.06 12.11 -12.23
N LEU A 187 11.12 12.54 -11.53
CA LEU A 187 12.35 13.01 -12.17
C LEU A 187 13.07 11.91 -12.93
N LEU A 188 13.15 10.71 -12.36
CA LEU A 188 13.75 9.54 -13.01
C LEU A 188 12.95 9.09 -14.24
N LEU A 189 11.62 9.12 -14.17
CA LEU A 189 10.75 8.83 -15.33
C LEU A 189 10.74 9.95 -16.38
N GLY A 190 11.29 11.13 -16.06
CA GLY A 190 11.29 12.29 -16.94
C GLY A 190 9.91 12.86 -17.25
N ARG A 191 8.88 12.53 -16.46
CA ARG A 191 7.50 13.00 -16.65
C ARG A 191 6.76 13.17 -15.32
N SER A 192 5.77 14.07 -15.34
CA SER A 192 4.83 14.22 -14.23
C SER A 192 3.97 12.96 -14.10
N LEU A 193 3.69 12.56 -12.86
CA LEU A 193 2.69 11.56 -12.52
C LEU A 193 1.43 12.20 -11.92
N MET A 194 1.34 13.53 -11.91
CA MET A 194 0.22 14.25 -11.30
C MET A 194 -1.07 14.28 -12.14
N GLU A 195 -0.98 14.03 -13.45
CA GLU A 195 -2.13 14.11 -14.36
C GLU A 195 -3.23 13.10 -14.00
N ASP A 196 -2.83 11.87 -13.70
CA ASP A 196 -3.74 10.78 -13.29
C ASP A 196 -3.73 10.53 -11.77
N ALA A 197 -3.11 11.42 -10.99
CA ALA A 197 -2.97 11.22 -9.56
C ALA A 197 -4.30 11.40 -8.81
N ARG A 198 -4.49 10.59 -7.77
CA ARG A 198 -5.61 10.70 -6.82
C ARG A 198 -5.39 11.85 -5.85
N THR A 199 -5.33 13.07 -6.37
CA THR A 199 -5.32 14.29 -5.56
C THR A 199 -6.64 14.45 -4.80
N LEU A 200 -6.67 15.29 -3.76
CA LEU A 200 -7.95 15.59 -3.08
C LEU A 200 -8.97 16.21 -4.05
N GLU A 201 -8.52 16.93 -5.08
CA GLU A 201 -9.40 17.44 -6.14
C GLU A 201 -10.02 16.31 -6.96
N ALA A 202 -9.20 15.38 -7.45
CA ALA A 202 -9.65 14.23 -8.24
C ALA A 202 -10.59 13.30 -7.45
N LEU A 203 -10.40 13.22 -6.13
CA LEU A 203 -11.27 12.47 -5.21
C LEU A 203 -12.53 13.24 -4.79
N GLY A 204 -12.69 14.50 -5.22
CA GLY A 204 -13.83 15.33 -4.82
C GLY A 204 -13.81 15.78 -3.35
N LEU A 205 -12.64 15.78 -2.72
CA LEU A 205 -12.41 16.12 -1.30
C LEU A 205 -11.78 17.51 -1.10
N LYS A 206 -11.42 18.20 -2.18
CA LYS A 206 -10.76 19.53 -2.11
C LYS A 206 -11.66 20.55 -1.40
N GLY A 207 -11.10 21.21 -0.38
CA GLY A 207 -11.79 22.23 0.39
C GLY A 207 -12.68 21.69 1.51
N MET A 208 -12.79 20.36 1.66
CA MET A 208 -13.49 19.75 2.78
C MET A 208 -12.65 19.81 4.05
N THR A 209 -13.32 19.85 5.20
CA THR A 209 -12.66 19.61 6.49
C THR A 209 -12.45 18.12 6.74
N VAL A 210 -11.62 17.79 7.73
CA VAL A 210 -11.40 16.39 8.16
C VAL A 210 -12.73 15.76 8.58
N GLU A 211 -13.56 16.50 9.30
CA GLU A 211 -14.87 16.05 9.77
C GLU A 211 -15.82 15.72 8.60
N GLU A 212 -15.85 16.56 7.57
CA GLU A 212 -16.67 16.32 6.37
C GLU A 212 -16.19 15.07 5.60
N ILE A 213 -14.87 14.90 5.47
CA ILE A 213 -14.30 13.69 4.84
C ILE A 213 -14.68 12.45 5.66
N LEU A 214 -14.49 12.48 6.97
CA LEU A 214 -14.86 11.37 7.84
C LEU A 214 -16.35 11.07 7.76
N GLU A 215 -17.21 12.09 7.70
CA GLU A 215 -18.66 11.90 7.54
C GLU A 215 -18.98 11.16 6.23
N ILE A 216 -18.38 11.54 5.10
CA ILE A 216 -18.57 10.85 3.81
C ILE A 216 -18.10 9.39 3.90
N MET A 217 -16.94 9.16 4.50
CA MET A 217 -16.29 7.85 4.54
C MET A 217 -16.95 6.89 5.53
N HIS A 218 -17.57 7.45 6.57
CA HIS A 218 -18.33 6.73 7.57
C HIS A 218 -19.83 6.80 7.34
N MET A 219 -20.31 7.38 6.23
CA MET A 219 -21.74 7.64 5.99
C MET A 219 -22.54 6.40 6.34
N SER A 220 -23.17 6.55 7.49
CA SER A 220 -23.61 5.49 8.38
C SER A 220 -24.97 5.01 7.90
N ARG A 221 -25.20 3.71 7.96
CA ARG A 221 -26.10 3.09 8.94
C ARG A 221 -27.13 4.12 9.44
N LYS A 222 -28.16 4.34 8.62
CA LYS A 222 -29.50 4.65 9.14
C LYS A 222 -30.28 3.35 9.19
#